data_AF-A0AAE0LV63-F1
#
_entry.id   AF-A0AAE0LV63-F1
#
_cell.length_a   1.000
_cell.length_b   1.000
_cell.length_c   1.000
_cell.angle_alpha   90.00
_cell.angle_beta   90.00
_cell.angle_gamma   90.00
#
_symmetry.space_group_name_H-M   'P 1'
#
loop_
_entity.id
_entity.type
_entity.pdbx_description
1 polymer ?
#
loop_
_entity_poly.entity_id
_entity_poly.type
_entity_poly.pdbx_seq_one_letter_code
_entity_poly.pdbx_strand_id
1 'polypeptide(L)'
;MTAPTIKLPAPLFARLSPHPFLLRNLTATAAAADPARPPAARTNGRGTNETRPLHAKASSLSHAHGSSLVRLGDTTVLCGVRAELLPVERIPLFRPVDRVGDGERGGGDGGDGGDGAGEGGRALLGRGELRDYDLLVPNIELATGSAPQFLPGVPPTALAQTLSTRVYSLLHSTGLVGVEDLRVWSKPGSGEGGDTEMEGAGEAQEVQEGVEEEDRVVAYWVLYIDLLFVSFDGNPFDAAWAAVVAALRNTSLPVARWDPEREMVVCSRTEKRQLNVRGLPVACTAAVFEEKELGEVGTGVVEGRHWLLLDPDRLEETLCREAITMVVDCSDGETRIKSIEKQGGTTIGRELIRGFAVIAEKRWKEVQGAMK
;
A
#
# COMPACT_ATOMS: atom_id res chain seq x y z
N MET A 1 -45.84 16.14 -31.08
CA MET A 1 -44.81 16.13 -32.14
C MET A 1 -43.58 15.43 -31.58
N THR A 2 -43.32 14.19 -31.99
CA THR A 2 -42.17 13.41 -31.50
C THR A 2 -40.90 13.91 -32.19
N ALA A 3 -39.95 14.44 -31.44
CA ALA A 3 -38.67 14.92 -31.98
C ALA A 3 -37.95 13.78 -32.74
N PRO A 4 -37.29 14.07 -33.87
CA PRO A 4 -36.57 13.05 -34.62
C PRO A 4 -35.44 12.48 -33.75
N THR A 5 -35.50 11.19 -33.47
CA THR A 5 -34.48 10.48 -32.68
C THR A 5 -33.28 10.17 -33.56
N ILE A 6 -32.17 10.91 -33.37
CA ILE A 6 -30.90 10.64 -34.05
C ILE A 6 -30.29 9.36 -33.44
N LYS A 7 -30.14 8.32 -34.25
CA LYS A 7 -29.47 7.07 -33.83
C LYS A 7 -27.97 7.22 -34.06
N LEU A 8 -27.21 7.33 -32.98
CA LEU A 8 -25.75 7.37 -33.02
C LEU A 8 -25.18 5.95 -32.83
N PRO A 9 -24.11 5.57 -33.56
CA PRO A 9 -23.32 4.38 -33.22
C PRO A 9 -22.76 4.47 -31.79
N ALA A 10 -22.75 3.34 -31.08
CA ALA A 10 -22.28 3.26 -29.69
C ALA A 10 -20.92 3.94 -29.42
N PRO A 11 -19.84 3.73 -30.23
CA PRO A 11 -18.55 4.37 -29.95
C PRO A 11 -18.56 5.88 -30.16
N LEU A 12 -19.39 6.40 -31.07
CA LEU A 12 -19.55 7.85 -31.26
C LEU A 12 -20.35 8.47 -30.11
N PHE A 13 -21.41 7.80 -29.68
CA PHE A 13 -22.23 8.27 -28.56
C PHE A 13 -21.44 8.28 -27.24
N ALA A 14 -20.63 7.25 -26.99
CA ALA A 14 -19.73 7.20 -25.83
C ALA A 14 -18.75 8.38 -25.77
N ARG A 15 -18.25 8.84 -26.93
CA ARG A 15 -17.34 10.00 -27.02
C ARG A 15 -18.06 11.34 -26.93
N LEU A 16 -19.25 11.44 -27.54
CA LEU A 16 -20.02 12.69 -27.60
C LEU A 16 -20.69 13.02 -26.26
N SER A 17 -21.18 12.01 -25.56
CA SER A 17 -21.96 12.17 -24.33
C SER A 17 -21.73 10.98 -23.40
N PRO A 18 -20.58 10.93 -22.71
CA PRO A 18 -20.17 9.78 -21.91
C PRO A 18 -21.09 9.53 -20.70
N HIS A 19 -21.62 10.59 -20.07
CA HIS A 19 -22.52 10.46 -18.92
C HIS A 19 -23.88 9.81 -19.30
N PRO A 20 -24.64 10.32 -20.29
CA PRO A 20 -25.85 9.66 -20.77
C PRO A 20 -25.63 8.25 -21.31
N PHE A 21 -24.46 7.98 -21.90
CA PHE A 21 -24.11 6.64 -22.38
C PHE A 21 -23.98 5.64 -21.25
N LEU A 22 -23.25 5.99 -20.19
CA LEU A 22 -23.11 5.13 -19.02
C LEU A 22 -24.45 4.94 -18.31
N LEU A 23 -25.22 6.03 -18.13
CA LEU A 23 -26.56 5.96 -17.55
C LEU A 23 -27.47 5.02 -18.34
N ARG A 24 -27.46 5.07 -19.67
CA ARG A 24 -28.24 4.16 -20.52
C ARG A 24 -27.86 2.71 -20.31
N ASN A 25 -26.58 2.40 -20.19
CA ASN A 25 -26.12 1.03 -19.99
C ASN A 25 -26.53 0.50 -18.59
N LEU A 26 -26.42 1.34 -17.56
CA LEU A 26 -26.82 0.99 -16.19
C LEU A 26 -28.35 0.86 -16.04
N THR A 27 -29.12 1.79 -16.63
CA THR A 27 -30.59 1.81 -16.56
C THR A 27 -31.25 0.75 -17.44
N ALA A 28 -30.73 0.48 -18.64
CA ALA A 28 -31.24 -0.57 -19.51
C ALA A 28 -31.16 -1.95 -18.85
N THR A 29 -30.21 -2.14 -17.93
CA THR A 29 -30.12 -3.37 -17.15
C THR A 29 -30.93 -3.32 -15.86
N ALA A 30 -31.08 -2.15 -15.21
CA ALA A 30 -31.96 -2.00 -14.05
C ALA A 30 -33.46 -2.21 -14.38
N ALA A 31 -33.90 -1.85 -15.60
CA ALA A 31 -35.26 -2.09 -16.08
C ALA A 31 -35.51 -3.53 -16.55
N ALA A 32 -34.45 -4.33 -16.72
CA ALA A 32 -34.52 -5.73 -17.14
C ALA A 32 -34.26 -6.66 -15.94
N ALA A 33 -35.16 -6.63 -14.95
CA ALA A 33 -35.20 -7.60 -13.84
C ALA A 33 -35.74 -8.98 -14.31
N ASP A 34 -35.29 -9.45 -15.46
CA ASP A 34 -35.59 -10.78 -16.02
C ASP A 34 -34.35 -11.67 -15.80
N PRO A 35 -34.46 -12.82 -15.11
CA PRO A 35 -33.32 -13.66 -14.69
C PRO A 35 -32.44 -14.24 -15.83
N ALA A 36 -32.80 -14.01 -17.10
CA ALA A 36 -32.08 -14.53 -18.27
C ALA A 36 -31.09 -13.54 -18.92
N ARG A 37 -30.98 -12.28 -18.43
CA ARG A 37 -30.09 -11.26 -19.01
C ARG A 37 -28.93 -10.93 -18.05
N PRO A 38 -27.67 -10.77 -18.53
CA PRO A 38 -26.53 -10.55 -17.66
C PRO A 38 -26.68 -9.27 -16.81
N PRO A 39 -26.17 -9.28 -15.56
CA PRO A 39 -26.27 -8.16 -14.63
C PRO A 39 -25.54 -6.92 -15.16
N ALA A 40 -26.01 -5.75 -14.71
CA ALA A 40 -25.63 -4.39 -15.12
C ALA A 40 -24.28 -4.27 -15.85
N ALA A 41 -24.29 -4.36 -17.18
CA ALA A 41 -23.09 -4.27 -17.98
C ALA A 41 -22.65 -2.80 -18.09
N ARG A 42 -21.53 -2.49 -17.45
CA ARG A 42 -20.79 -1.23 -17.62
C ARG A 42 -20.32 -1.11 -19.08
N THR A 43 -19.68 0.00 -19.42
CA THR A 43 -19.12 0.22 -20.78
C THR A 43 -18.14 -0.87 -21.23
N ASN A 44 -17.52 -1.57 -20.27
CA ASN A 44 -16.60 -2.69 -20.45
C ASN A 44 -17.27 -4.09 -20.40
N GLY A 45 -18.59 -4.16 -20.21
CA GLY A 45 -19.34 -5.42 -20.08
C GLY A 45 -19.37 -6.04 -18.68
N ARG A 46 -18.66 -5.49 -17.69
CA ARG A 46 -18.62 -5.96 -16.30
C ARG A 46 -19.86 -5.53 -15.51
N GLY A 47 -20.22 -6.31 -14.49
CA GLY A 47 -21.22 -5.94 -13.48
C GLY A 47 -20.83 -4.71 -12.64
N THR A 48 -21.80 -4.10 -11.95
CA THR A 48 -21.55 -3.00 -10.98
C THR A 48 -20.64 -3.43 -9.83
N ASN A 49 -20.80 -4.68 -9.37
CA ASN A 49 -20.03 -5.28 -8.28
C ASN A 49 -18.86 -6.14 -8.76
N GLU A 50 -18.49 -6.06 -10.04
CA GLU A 50 -17.45 -6.91 -10.62
C GLU A 50 -16.14 -6.15 -10.82
N THR A 51 -15.11 -6.59 -10.11
CA THR A 51 -13.75 -6.03 -10.17
C THR A 51 -12.90 -6.69 -11.26
N ARG A 52 -11.86 -6.00 -11.76
CA ARG A 52 -10.95 -6.59 -12.75
C ARG A 52 -10.20 -7.81 -12.19
N PRO A 53 -9.91 -8.83 -13.01
CA PRO A 53 -9.05 -9.93 -12.59
C PRO A 53 -7.67 -9.39 -12.22
N LEU A 54 -7.15 -9.83 -11.07
CA LEU A 54 -5.84 -9.48 -10.57
C LEU A 54 -4.88 -10.64 -10.82
N HIS A 55 -3.79 -10.38 -11.53
CA HIS A 55 -2.68 -11.29 -11.72
C HIS A 55 -1.43 -10.68 -11.10
N ALA A 56 -0.93 -11.29 -10.03
CA ALA A 56 0.30 -10.87 -9.37
C ALA A 56 1.41 -11.89 -9.64
N LYS A 57 2.58 -11.41 -10.08
CA LYS A 57 3.80 -12.21 -10.22
C LYS A 57 4.88 -11.66 -9.31
N ALA A 58 5.15 -12.40 -8.24
CA ALA A 58 6.27 -12.18 -7.33
C ALA A 58 7.63 -12.28 -8.04
N SER A 59 8.62 -11.53 -7.56
CA SER A 59 10.03 -11.65 -7.94
C SER A 59 10.29 -11.53 -9.45
N SER A 60 9.69 -10.51 -10.08
CA SER A 60 9.81 -10.26 -11.52
C SER A 60 11.15 -9.62 -11.94
N LEU A 61 11.87 -8.99 -11.01
CA LEU A 61 13.17 -8.35 -11.22
C LEU A 61 14.27 -9.10 -10.44
N SER A 62 15.38 -9.41 -11.11
CA SER A 62 16.49 -10.19 -10.54
C SER A 62 17.41 -9.39 -9.61
N HIS A 63 17.57 -8.09 -9.87
CA HIS A 63 18.50 -7.22 -9.13
C HIS A 63 17.86 -6.50 -7.94
N ALA A 64 16.54 -6.55 -7.79
CA ALA A 64 15.84 -5.91 -6.69
C ALA A 64 15.80 -6.83 -5.45
N HIS A 65 15.78 -6.26 -4.25
CA HIS A 65 15.67 -7.03 -3.01
C HIS A 65 14.29 -7.65 -2.85
N GLY A 66 13.26 -6.98 -3.36
CA GLY A 66 11.93 -7.52 -3.61
C GLY A 66 11.37 -6.92 -4.89
N SER A 67 10.51 -7.64 -5.58
CA SER A 67 9.81 -7.09 -6.74
C SER A 67 8.49 -7.81 -6.98
N SER A 68 7.60 -7.15 -7.71
CA SER A 68 6.36 -7.75 -8.17
C SER A 68 5.88 -7.09 -9.46
N LEU A 69 5.25 -7.85 -10.32
CA LEU A 69 4.47 -7.35 -11.45
C LEU A 69 3.00 -7.64 -11.17
N VAL A 70 2.17 -6.61 -11.08
CA VAL A 70 0.72 -6.74 -10.89
C VAL A 70 0.00 -6.22 -12.12
N ARG A 71 -0.90 -7.05 -12.65
CA ARG A 71 -1.80 -6.70 -13.73
C ARG A 71 -3.23 -6.77 -13.23
N LEU A 72 -3.94 -5.66 -13.35
CA LEU A 72 -5.34 -5.50 -12.98
C LEU A 72 -6.11 -5.10 -14.24
N GLY A 73 -6.66 -6.10 -14.94
CA GLY A 73 -7.19 -5.92 -16.30
C GLY A 73 -6.12 -5.43 -17.27
N ASP A 74 -6.26 -4.19 -17.76
CA ASP A 74 -5.28 -3.54 -18.64
C ASP A 74 -4.28 -2.65 -17.90
N THR A 75 -4.54 -2.32 -16.64
CA THR A 75 -3.59 -1.60 -15.79
C THR A 75 -2.47 -2.55 -15.37
N THR A 76 -1.22 -2.19 -15.66
CA THR A 76 -0.05 -3.00 -15.30
C THR A 76 0.95 -2.14 -14.54
N VAL A 77 1.33 -2.61 -13.35
CA VAL A 77 2.24 -1.93 -12.43
C VAL A 77 3.38 -2.86 -12.07
N LEU A 78 4.60 -2.36 -12.21
CA LEU A 78 5.81 -3.01 -11.74
C LEU A 78 6.25 -2.33 -10.45
N CYS A 79 6.52 -3.08 -9.40
CA CYS A 79 7.07 -2.57 -8.15
C CYS A 79 8.42 -3.23 -7.86
N GLY A 80 9.41 -2.44 -7.51
CA GLY A 80 10.73 -2.86 -7.07
C GLY A 80 11.04 -2.28 -5.69
N VAL A 81 11.60 -3.10 -4.81
CA VAL A 81 12.07 -2.69 -3.48
C VAL A 81 13.59 -2.73 -3.48
N ARG A 82 14.21 -1.59 -3.20
CA ARG A 82 15.63 -1.44 -2.95
C ARG A 82 15.83 -1.11 -1.48
N ALA A 83 16.81 -1.76 -0.85
CA ALA A 83 17.18 -1.49 0.52
C ALA A 83 18.56 -0.82 0.58
N GLU A 84 18.68 0.21 1.40
CA GLU A 84 19.94 0.90 1.70
C GLU A 84 20.13 0.98 3.21
N LEU A 85 21.38 1.11 3.64
CA LEU A 85 21.72 1.23 5.06
C LEU A 85 21.84 2.70 5.43
N LEU A 86 21.12 3.09 6.48
CA LEU A 86 21.20 4.41 7.11
C LEU A 86 21.88 4.27 8.47
N PRO A 87 23.16 4.70 8.60
CA PRO A 87 23.84 4.76 9.88
C PRO A 87 23.13 5.69 10.86
N VAL A 88 23.11 5.35 12.14
CA VAL A 88 22.45 6.16 13.18
C VAL A 88 23.00 7.59 13.28
N GLU A 89 24.27 7.80 12.93
CA GLU A 89 24.90 9.13 12.87
C GLU A 89 24.24 10.08 11.87
N ARG A 90 23.59 9.53 10.83
CA ARG A 90 22.89 10.30 9.80
C ARG A 90 21.42 10.52 10.10
N ILE A 91 20.91 9.98 11.21
CA ILE A 91 19.53 10.14 11.63
C ILE A 91 19.43 11.40 12.50
N PRO A 92 18.71 12.44 12.05
CA PRO A 92 18.44 13.60 12.88
C PRO A 92 17.61 13.18 14.10
N LEU A 93 17.98 13.64 15.30
CA LEU A 93 17.23 13.35 16.54
C LEU A 93 17.07 11.85 16.83
N PHE A 94 18.11 11.06 16.52
CA PHE A 94 18.14 9.63 16.87
C PHE A 94 17.89 9.42 18.37
N ARG A 95 17.01 8.47 18.69
CA ARG A 95 16.72 8.04 20.06
C ARG A 95 17.35 6.66 20.26
N PRO A 96 18.33 6.50 21.16
CA PRO A 96 18.92 5.20 21.44
C PRO A 96 17.85 4.20 21.88
N VAL A 97 17.90 3.00 21.31
CA VAL A 97 17.06 1.86 21.73
C VAL A 97 18.02 0.82 22.29
N ASP A 98 18.06 0.71 23.62
CA ASP A 98 18.85 -0.30 24.30
C ASP A 98 18.05 -1.61 24.38
N ARG A 99 18.70 -2.75 24.11
CA ARG A 99 18.04 -4.05 24.01
C ARG A 99 17.54 -4.60 25.36
N VAL A 100 17.90 -3.96 26.47
CA VAL A 100 17.54 -4.33 27.84
C VAL A 100 17.10 -3.09 28.61
N GLY A 101 15.83 -3.02 29.03
CA GLY A 101 15.34 -1.91 29.87
C GLY A 101 13.83 -1.63 29.81
N ASP A 102 12.98 -2.64 29.98
CA ASP A 102 11.70 -2.39 30.67
C ASP A 102 12.07 -1.97 32.11
N GLY A 103 12.20 -0.67 32.36
CA GLY A 103 12.58 -0.15 33.67
C GLY A 103 12.83 1.36 33.66
N GLU A 104 11.78 2.12 33.97
CA GLU A 104 11.78 3.49 34.52
C GLU A 104 13.03 4.37 34.29
N ARG A 105 12.93 5.37 33.39
CA ARG A 105 13.54 6.73 33.47
C ARG A 105 13.19 7.49 32.18
N GLY A 106 12.09 8.23 32.13
CA GLY A 106 11.99 9.66 32.48
C GLY A 106 11.41 10.36 31.24
N GLY A 107 10.23 11.01 31.25
CA GLY A 107 9.85 12.12 32.11
C GLY A 107 9.99 13.42 31.30
N GLY A 108 8.99 13.77 30.50
CA GLY A 108 8.99 14.97 29.64
C GLY A 108 7.72 15.20 28.84
N ASP A 109 6.64 15.50 29.56
CA ASP A 109 5.47 16.35 29.24
C ASP A 109 4.65 16.15 27.93
N GLY A 110 3.35 15.83 28.10
CA GLY A 110 2.33 16.08 27.08
C GLY A 110 1.26 15.01 26.80
N GLY A 111 0.45 14.63 27.81
CA GLY A 111 -1.00 14.41 27.61
C GLY A 111 -1.56 13.04 27.14
N ASP A 112 -2.15 12.34 28.10
CA ASP A 112 -3.39 11.53 28.06
C ASP A 112 -3.41 10.13 27.40
N GLY A 113 -4.01 9.18 28.14
CA GLY A 113 -4.38 7.84 27.68
C GLY A 113 -3.41 6.71 28.08
N GLY A 114 -3.55 6.17 29.29
CA GLY A 114 -2.92 4.91 29.66
C GLY A 114 -3.54 3.73 28.95
N ASP A 115 -2.73 2.74 28.57
CA ASP A 115 -3.12 1.34 28.40
C ASP A 115 -1.88 0.44 28.31
N GLY A 116 -2.03 -0.79 28.79
CA GLY A 116 -0.95 -1.66 29.27
C GLY A 116 0.17 -2.02 28.28
N ALA A 117 1.37 -2.15 28.83
CA ALA A 117 2.55 -2.73 28.19
C ALA A 117 2.35 -4.23 27.90
N GLY A 118 1.62 -4.54 26.84
CA GLY A 118 1.66 -5.81 26.11
C GLY A 118 2.34 -5.61 24.75
N GLU A 119 2.53 -6.68 23.97
CA GLU A 119 3.12 -6.66 22.61
C GLU A 119 2.61 -5.53 21.69
N GLY A 120 1.40 -5.00 21.94
CA GLY A 120 0.86 -3.82 21.27
C GLY A 120 1.64 -2.52 21.50
N GLY A 121 2.23 -2.31 22.69
CA GLY A 121 3.03 -1.13 23.03
C GLY A 121 4.35 -1.06 22.27
N ARG A 122 5.04 -2.20 22.11
CA ARG A 122 6.26 -2.30 21.28
C ARG A 122 5.99 -2.04 19.80
N ALA A 123 4.84 -2.52 19.29
CA ALA A 123 4.42 -2.23 17.92
C ALA A 123 4.07 -0.75 17.70
N LEU A 124 3.54 -0.07 18.72
CA LEU A 124 3.26 1.37 18.68
C LEU A 124 4.53 2.22 18.74
N LEU A 125 5.50 1.86 19.59
CA LEU A 125 6.82 2.51 19.66
C LEU A 125 7.58 2.37 18.33
N GLY A 126 7.63 1.16 17.77
CA GLY A 126 8.22 0.96 16.44
C GLY A 126 7.48 1.68 15.32
N ARG A 127 6.15 1.85 15.39
CA ARG A 127 5.42 2.63 14.37
C ARG A 127 5.82 4.10 14.34
N GLY A 128 6.13 4.69 15.51
CA GLY A 128 6.70 6.03 15.60
C GLY A 128 8.05 6.11 14.89
N GLU A 129 8.99 5.23 15.24
CA GLU A 129 10.33 5.19 14.66
C GLU A 129 10.35 5.05 13.14
N LEU A 130 9.48 4.20 12.59
CA LEU A 130 9.41 3.97 11.14
C LEU A 130 9.06 5.26 10.38
N ARG A 131 8.20 6.10 10.97
CA ARG A 131 7.76 7.38 10.41
C ARG A 131 8.75 8.50 10.74
N ASP A 132 9.27 8.54 11.95
CA ASP A 132 10.19 9.59 12.41
C ASP A 132 11.53 9.53 11.66
N TYR A 133 11.96 8.33 11.24
CA TYR A 133 13.20 8.10 10.50
C TYR A 133 13.00 7.90 8.99
N ASP A 134 11.77 8.04 8.48
CA ASP A 134 11.41 7.89 7.06
C ASP A 134 12.02 6.63 6.41
N LEU A 135 11.91 5.49 7.10
CA LEU A 135 12.54 4.23 6.66
C LEU A 135 11.85 3.61 5.45
N LEU A 136 10.64 4.06 5.09
CA LEU A 136 9.90 3.60 3.92
C LEU A 136 9.66 4.77 2.98
N VAL A 137 10.26 4.72 1.79
CA VAL A 137 10.18 5.79 0.80
C VAL A 137 9.53 5.27 -0.48
N PRO A 138 8.20 5.46 -0.67
CA PRO A 138 7.52 5.06 -1.89
C PRO A 138 7.64 6.14 -2.97
N ASN A 139 8.23 5.76 -4.09
CA ASN A 139 8.34 6.57 -5.28
C ASN A 139 7.43 6.01 -6.38
N ILE A 140 6.64 6.88 -7.01
CA ILE A 140 5.70 6.47 -8.07
C ILE A 140 6.03 7.20 -9.36
N GLU A 141 6.41 6.41 -10.36
CA GLU A 141 6.67 6.87 -11.71
C GLU A 141 5.54 6.41 -12.65
N LEU A 142 4.90 7.39 -13.26
CA LEU A 142 3.94 7.17 -14.34
C LEU A 142 4.73 7.20 -15.65
N ALA A 143 5.11 6.02 -16.15
CA ALA A 143 6.00 5.90 -17.30
C ALA A 143 5.42 6.61 -18.53
N THR A 144 6.32 7.13 -19.36
CA THR A 144 5.98 7.71 -20.66
C THR A 144 5.34 6.64 -21.54
N GLY A 145 4.12 6.88 -22.03
CA GLY A 145 3.36 5.90 -22.81
C GLY A 145 2.39 5.02 -22.02
N SER A 146 2.35 5.11 -20.69
CA SER A 146 1.33 4.43 -19.86
C SER A 146 -0.08 4.97 -20.09
N ALA A 147 -0.18 6.25 -20.47
CA ALA A 147 -1.38 6.88 -20.98
C ALA A 147 -1.01 8.02 -21.94
N PRO A 148 -1.88 8.40 -22.89
CA PRO A 148 -1.61 9.49 -23.84
C PRO A 148 -1.32 10.85 -23.19
N GLN A 149 -1.75 11.04 -21.94
CA GLN A 149 -1.59 12.26 -21.15
C GLN A 149 -0.21 12.40 -20.49
N PHE A 150 0.58 11.32 -20.42
CA PHE A 150 1.90 11.33 -19.78
C PHE A 150 2.98 11.48 -20.85
N LEU A 151 3.41 12.72 -21.05
CA LEU A 151 4.47 13.10 -21.99
C LEU A 151 5.86 12.90 -21.36
N PRO A 152 6.90 12.61 -22.16
CA PRO A 152 8.27 12.54 -21.66
C PRO A 152 8.80 13.89 -21.18
N GLY A 153 9.59 13.86 -20.11
CA GLY A 153 10.32 15.02 -19.59
C GLY A 153 9.49 16.03 -18.80
N VAL A 154 8.23 15.72 -18.48
CA VAL A 154 7.40 16.58 -17.62
C VAL A 154 7.73 16.34 -16.13
N PRO A 155 7.61 17.38 -15.28
CA PRO A 155 7.73 17.21 -13.83
C PRO A 155 6.64 16.25 -13.30
N PRO A 156 6.82 15.68 -12.09
CA PRO A 156 5.87 14.74 -11.52
C PRO A 156 4.48 15.35 -11.44
N THR A 157 3.51 14.66 -12.02
CA THR A 157 2.11 15.11 -12.07
C THR A 157 1.47 15.14 -10.69
N ALA A 158 0.44 15.96 -10.49
CA ALA A 158 -0.30 16.02 -9.24
C ALA A 158 -0.88 14.65 -8.83
N LEU A 159 -1.27 13.82 -9.81
CA LEU A 159 -1.75 12.47 -9.57
C LEU A 159 -0.63 11.57 -9.01
N ALA A 160 0.57 11.61 -9.58
CA ALA A 160 1.72 10.85 -9.06
C ALA A 160 2.07 11.26 -7.62
N GLN A 161 2.10 12.56 -7.34
CA GLN A 161 2.40 13.10 -6.00
C GLN A 161 1.33 12.70 -4.97
N THR A 162 0.04 12.79 -5.36
CA THR A 162 -1.08 12.41 -4.49
C THR A 162 -1.04 10.92 -4.20
N LEU A 163 -0.80 10.08 -5.21
CA LEU A 163 -0.70 8.63 -5.02
C LEU A 163 0.50 8.24 -4.14
N SER A 164 1.67 8.85 -4.34
CA SER A 164 2.85 8.58 -3.51
C SER A 164 2.58 8.94 -2.06
N THR A 165 1.95 10.10 -1.80
CA THR A 165 1.57 10.53 -0.44
C THR A 165 0.53 9.61 0.19
N ARG A 166 -0.46 9.14 -0.59
CA ARG A 166 -1.48 8.19 -0.09
C ARG A 166 -0.88 6.83 0.23
N VAL A 167 0.00 6.30 -0.62
CA VAL A 167 0.72 5.03 -0.37
C VAL A 167 1.63 5.16 0.84
N TYR A 168 2.39 6.25 0.97
CA TYR A 168 3.23 6.55 2.14
C TYR A 168 2.40 6.54 3.43
N SER A 169 1.30 7.30 3.47
CA SER A 169 0.41 7.37 4.64
C SER A 169 -0.19 6.00 4.98
N LEU A 170 -0.51 5.19 3.96
CA LEU A 170 -1.05 3.86 4.17
C LEU A 170 -0.01 2.86 4.68
N LEU A 171 1.25 2.94 4.22
CA LEU A 171 2.36 2.12 4.72
C LEU A 171 2.58 2.33 6.23
N HIS A 172 2.61 3.58 6.67
CA HIS A 172 2.83 3.90 8.09
C HIS A 172 1.61 3.56 8.96
N SER A 173 0.38 3.79 8.48
CA SER A 173 -0.84 3.47 9.26
C SER A 173 -1.12 1.97 9.39
N THR A 174 -0.86 1.20 8.32
CA THR A 174 -1.05 -0.26 8.34
C THR A 174 -0.01 -0.96 9.21
N GLY A 175 1.21 -0.42 9.29
CA GLY A 175 2.33 -1.02 10.03
C GLY A 175 2.69 -2.39 9.48
N LEU A 176 2.73 -2.51 8.16
CA LEU A 176 3.03 -3.76 7.43
C LEU A 176 4.41 -4.30 7.76
N VAL A 177 5.39 -3.40 7.92
CA VAL A 177 6.80 -3.71 8.18
C VAL A 177 7.12 -3.37 9.62
N GLY A 178 7.68 -4.33 10.36
CA GLY A 178 8.18 -4.10 11.71
C GLY A 178 9.56 -3.46 11.68
N VAL A 179 9.78 -2.44 12.51
CA VAL A 179 11.11 -1.79 12.65
C VAL A 179 12.18 -2.77 13.13
N GLU A 180 11.79 -3.79 13.90
CA GLU A 180 12.70 -4.82 14.41
C GLU A 180 13.45 -5.59 13.32
N ASP A 181 12.84 -5.76 12.14
CA ASP A 181 13.49 -6.41 11.01
C ASP A 181 14.46 -5.46 10.27
N LEU A 182 14.29 -4.15 10.45
CA LEU A 182 15.12 -3.11 9.82
C LEU A 182 16.30 -2.68 10.70
N ARG A 183 16.27 -2.98 12.01
CA ARG A 183 17.37 -2.65 12.94
C ARG A 183 18.58 -3.53 12.70
N VAL A 184 19.74 -2.90 12.55
CA VAL A 184 21.04 -3.56 12.55
C VAL A 184 21.67 -3.37 13.91
N TRP A 185 21.82 -4.47 14.64
CA TRP A 185 22.43 -4.51 15.96
C TRP A 185 23.95 -4.68 15.84
N SER A 186 24.71 -3.89 16.59
CA SER A 186 26.09 -4.23 16.91
C SER A 186 26.10 -5.16 18.11
N LYS A 187 26.77 -6.30 17.98
CA LYS A 187 27.16 -7.11 19.13
C LYS A 187 28.57 -6.68 19.52
N PRO A 188 28.79 -6.07 20.68
CA PRO A 188 30.13 -5.94 21.20
C PRO A 188 30.60 -7.34 21.61
N GLY A 189 31.68 -7.83 21.00
CA GLY A 189 32.36 -9.06 21.45
C GLY A 189 32.67 -10.14 20.43
N SER A 190 32.37 -10.01 19.13
CA SER A 190 32.98 -10.94 18.13
C SER A 190 34.32 -10.40 17.63
N GLY A 191 35.21 -10.12 18.57
CA GLY A 191 36.62 -9.84 18.33
C GLY A 191 37.46 -11.02 18.82
N GLU A 192 37.12 -12.25 18.44
CA GLU A 192 37.98 -13.41 18.62
C GLU A 192 37.55 -14.53 17.66
N GLY A 193 38.44 -14.83 16.72
CA GLY A 193 38.24 -15.80 15.65
C GLY A 193 39.33 -15.71 14.59
N GLY A 194 40.55 -15.34 15.01
CA GLY A 194 41.74 -15.65 14.25
C GLY A 194 42.00 -17.13 14.44
N ASP A 195 41.94 -17.88 13.35
CA ASP A 195 42.32 -19.28 13.30
C ASP A 195 43.79 -19.40 13.71
N THR A 196 44.08 -19.70 14.97
CA THR A 196 45.40 -20.17 15.40
C THR A 196 45.20 -21.21 16.49
N GLU A 197 45.70 -22.40 16.18
CA GLU A 197 45.59 -23.62 16.96
C GLU A 197 46.16 -23.46 18.38
N MET A 198 45.60 -24.25 19.31
CA MET A 198 45.98 -24.36 20.72
C MET A 198 47.49 -24.47 20.96
N GLU A 199 47.98 -23.87 22.04
CA GLU A 199 48.65 -24.56 23.17
C GLU A 199 49.11 -23.55 24.24
N GLY A 200 48.92 -23.88 25.53
CA GLY A 200 49.67 -23.24 26.62
C GLY A 200 48.86 -22.83 27.84
N ALA A 201 49.07 -23.53 28.95
CA ALA A 201 48.45 -23.30 30.25
C ALA A 201 49.04 -22.10 31.01
N GLY A 202 48.22 -21.46 31.86
CA GLY A 202 48.69 -20.84 33.10
C GLY A 202 48.23 -19.40 33.37
N GLU A 203 47.63 -19.26 34.55
CA GLU A 203 47.56 -18.06 35.41
C GLU A 203 46.34 -17.14 35.29
N ALA A 204 45.57 -17.17 36.39
CA ALA A 204 44.47 -16.28 36.69
C ALA A 204 45.01 -14.91 37.11
N GLN A 205 44.63 -13.85 36.40
CA GLN A 205 44.74 -12.49 36.93
C GLN A 205 43.60 -11.59 36.42
N GLU A 206 42.87 -11.08 37.41
CA GLU A 206 42.10 -9.83 37.43
C GLU A 206 40.98 -9.66 36.41
N VAL A 207 39.76 -9.93 36.90
CA VAL A 207 38.49 -9.47 36.34
C VAL A 207 38.51 -7.95 36.35
N GLN A 208 38.91 -7.35 35.22
CA GLN A 208 38.64 -5.95 34.94
C GLN A 208 37.15 -5.87 34.60
N GLU A 209 36.39 -5.13 35.40
CA GLU A 209 34.97 -4.82 35.18
C GLU A 209 34.82 -4.15 33.81
N GLY A 210 34.66 -4.97 32.77
CA GLY A 210 34.28 -4.54 31.45
C GLY A 210 32.88 -3.95 31.54
N VAL A 211 32.79 -2.65 31.26
CA VAL A 211 31.52 -1.97 30.99
C VAL A 211 30.69 -2.89 30.10
N GLU A 212 29.51 -3.30 30.58
CA GLU A 212 28.53 -4.00 29.75
C GLU A 212 28.15 -3.02 28.62
N GLU A 213 28.91 -3.04 27.53
CA GLU A 213 28.54 -2.31 26.32
C GLU A 213 27.28 -2.98 25.80
N GLU A 214 26.14 -2.34 26.05
CA GLU A 214 24.83 -2.85 25.67
C GLU A 214 24.75 -3.01 24.15
N ASP A 215 24.00 -4.02 23.69
CA ASP A 215 23.63 -4.19 22.28
C ASP A 215 22.98 -2.87 21.77
N ARG A 216 23.70 -2.13 20.92
CA ARG A 216 23.22 -0.86 20.35
C ARG A 216 22.85 -1.03 18.88
N VAL A 217 21.80 -0.32 18.46
CA VAL A 217 21.46 -0.19 17.05
C VAL A 217 22.45 0.75 16.38
N VAL A 218 23.12 0.28 15.33
CA VAL A 218 24.14 1.06 14.58
C VAL A 218 23.63 1.59 13.25
N ALA A 219 22.61 0.94 12.69
CA ALA A 219 22.02 1.36 11.43
C ALA A 219 20.58 0.84 11.29
N TYR A 220 19.84 1.48 10.41
CA TYR A 220 18.52 1.03 9.96
C TYR A 220 18.55 0.74 8.46
N TRP A 221 17.76 -0.25 8.05
CA TRP A 221 17.43 -0.45 6.65
C TRP A 221 16.36 0.55 6.21
N VAL A 222 16.68 1.33 5.17
CA VAL A 222 15.73 2.18 4.45
C VAL A 222 15.28 1.44 3.20
N LEU A 223 13.96 1.27 3.03
CA LEU A 223 13.36 0.62 1.89
C LEU A 223 12.81 1.68 0.92
N TYR A 224 13.45 1.80 -0.23
CA TYR A 224 12.95 2.54 -1.38
C TYR A 224 12.02 1.62 -2.18
N ILE A 225 10.77 2.03 -2.32
CA ILE A 225 9.73 1.28 -3.01
C ILE A 225 9.42 2.03 -4.30
N ASP A 226 10.02 1.61 -5.41
CA ASP A 226 9.80 2.21 -6.72
C ASP A 226 8.63 1.52 -7.42
N LEU A 227 7.63 2.29 -7.83
CA LEU A 227 6.50 1.83 -8.62
C LEU A 227 6.54 2.44 -10.01
N LEU A 228 6.47 1.60 -11.03
CA LEU A 228 6.43 2.00 -12.43
C LEU A 228 5.11 1.52 -13.06
N PHE A 229 4.28 2.46 -13.50
CA PHE A 229 3.07 2.14 -14.26
C PHE A 229 3.42 1.93 -15.73
N VAL A 230 3.27 0.70 -16.22
CA VAL A 230 3.49 0.34 -17.63
C VAL A 230 2.27 0.69 -18.47
N SER A 231 1.08 0.40 -17.94
CA SER A 231 -0.20 0.70 -18.57
C SER A 231 -1.16 1.22 -17.50
N PHE A 232 -1.88 2.28 -17.83
CA PHE A 232 -2.83 2.92 -16.93
C PHE A 232 -4.23 2.83 -17.53
N ASP A 233 -5.17 2.22 -16.81
CA ASP A 233 -6.57 2.14 -17.22
C ASP A 233 -7.55 2.42 -16.06
N GLY A 234 -7.25 3.41 -15.22
CA GLY A 234 -8.09 3.81 -14.09
C GLY A 234 -7.86 3.00 -12.82
N ASN A 235 -8.28 3.56 -11.68
CA ASN A 235 -7.99 3.06 -10.34
C ASN A 235 -6.50 2.71 -10.09
N PRO A 236 -5.59 3.69 -10.24
CA PRO A 236 -4.16 3.46 -10.06
C PRO A 236 -3.78 3.12 -8.61
N PHE A 237 -4.58 3.56 -7.63
CA PHE A 237 -4.27 3.37 -6.21
C PHE A 237 -4.33 1.90 -5.80
N ASP A 238 -5.40 1.19 -6.14
CA ASP A 238 -5.53 -0.23 -5.78
C ASP A 238 -4.46 -1.09 -6.45
N ALA A 239 -4.14 -0.80 -7.72
CA ALA A 239 -3.11 -1.50 -8.47
C ALA A 239 -1.70 -1.23 -7.89
N ALA A 240 -1.38 0.02 -7.54
CA ALA A 240 -0.14 0.37 -6.85
C ALA A 240 -0.04 -0.34 -5.51
N TRP A 241 -1.08 -0.27 -4.68
CA TRP A 241 -1.06 -0.87 -3.35
C TRP A 241 -0.89 -2.39 -3.40
N ALA A 242 -1.62 -3.06 -4.30
CA ALA A 242 -1.46 -4.50 -4.51
C ALA A 242 -0.02 -4.86 -4.93
N ALA A 243 0.62 -4.05 -5.77
CA ALA A 243 2.02 -4.23 -6.16
C ALA A 243 2.98 -4.02 -4.97
N VAL A 244 2.77 -2.99 -4.13
CA VAL A 244 3.61 -2.77 -2.94
C VAL A 244 3.52 -3.95 -1.98
N VAL A 245 2.31 -4.42 -1.66
CA VAL A 245 2.10 -5.54 -0.73
C VAL A 245 2.72 -6.83 -1.30
N ALA A 246 2.55 -7.09 -2.58
CA ALA A 246 3.17 -8.24 -3.25
C ALA A 246 4.71 -8.15 -3.28
N ALA A 247 5.28 -6.96 -3.51
CA ALA A 247 6.72 -6.77 -3.55
C ALA A 247 7.35 -6.92 -2.16
N LEU A 248 6.76 -6.28 -1.13
CA LEU A 248 7.26 -6.33 0.25
C LEU A 248 7.28 -7.75 0.82
N ARG A 249 6.27 -8.57 0.49
CA ARG A 249 6.22 -9.98 0.93
C ARG A 249 7.36 -10.84 0.40
N ASN A 250 7.88 -10.49 -0.78
CA ASN A 250 8.98 -11.19 -1.42
C ASN A 250 10.33 -10.50 -1.18
N THR A 251 10.36 -9.42 -0.37
CA THR A 251 11.60 -8.72 -0.05
C THR A 251 12.48 -9.56 0.85
N SER A 252 13.70 -9.82 0.37
CA SER A 252 14.75 -10.49 1.12
C SER A 252 15.94 -9.55 1.26
N LEU A 253 16.28 -9.20 2.50
CA LEU A 253 17.39 -8.30 2.84
C LEU A 253 18.64 -9.12 3.15
N PRO A 254 19.83 -8.72 2.70
CA PRO A 254 21.06 -9.35 3.14
C PRO A 254 21.27 -9.11 4.64
N VAL A 255 21.86 -10.09 5.34
CA VAL A 255 22.19 -9.91 6.75
C VAL A 255 23.29 -8.86 6.87
N ALA A 256 22.98 -7.74 7.52
CA ALA A 256 23.91 -6.69 7.86
C ALA A 256 24.49 -6.94 9.26
N ARG A 257 25.81 -6.82 9.40
CA ARG A 257 26.52 -6.90 10.69
C ARG A 257 27.46 -5.71 10.80
N TRP A 258 27.61 -5.17 12.00
CA TRP A 258 28.62 -4.16 12.27
C TRP A 258 30.01 -4.80 12.24
N ASP A 259 30.95 -4.20 11.51
CA ASP A 259 32.36 -4.57 11.55
C ASP A 259 33.12 -3.52 12.38
N PRO A 260 33.63 -3.87 13.58
CA PRO A 260 34.32 -2.94 14.45
C PRO A 260 35.67 -2.47 13.89
N GLU A 261 36.33 -3.24 13.00
CA GLU A 261 37.62 -2.84 12.43
C GLU A 261 37.48 -1.75 11.36
N ARG A 262 36.34 -1.76 10.65
CA ARG A 262 36.08 -0.85 9.54
C ARG A 262 35.12 0.27 9.89
N GLU A 263 34.61 0.28 11.13
CA GLU A 263 33.57 1.20 11.61
C GLU A 263 32.41 1.33 10.61
N MET A 264 32.04 0.23 9.97
CA MET A 264 31.00 0.23 8.95
C MET A 264 30.16 -1.03 8.98
N VAL A 265 28.90 -0.92 8.55
CA VAL A 265 28.01 -2.07 8.40
C VAL A 265 28.36 -2.81 7.11
N VAL A 266 28.66 -4.11 7.25
CA VAL A 266 28.97 -5.00 6.13
C VAL A 266 27.79 -5.94 5.88
N CYS A 267 27.39 -6.05 4.61
CA CYS A 267 26.33 -6.95 4.17
C CYS A 267 26.90 -8.31 3.75
N SER A 268 26.30 -9.39 4.23
CA SER A 268 26.57 -10.74 3.71
C SER A 268 26.05 -10.86 2.27
N ARG A 269 26.84 -11.52 1.40
CA ARG A 269 26.44 -11.80 0.01
C ARG A 269 25.60 -13.07 -0.13
N THR A 270 25.68 -13.96 0.86
CA THR A 270 25.09 -15.31 0.82
C THR A 270 23.88 -15.44 1.75
N GLU A 271 23.93 -14.82 2.92
CA GLU A 271 22.83 -14.87 3.89
C GLU A 271 21.81 -13.77 3.62
N LYS A 272 20.57 -14.18 3.35
CA LYS A 272 19.43 -13.28 3.20
C LYS A 272 18.36 -13.63 4.23
N ARG A 273 17.79 -12.60 4.85
CA ARG A 273 16.66 -12.67 5.76
C ARG A 273 15.43 -12.12 5.04
N GLN A 274 14.34 -12.88 5.04
CA GLN A 274 13.07 -12.41 4.51
C GLN A 274 12.41 -11.44 5.50
N LEU A 275 11.80 -10.38 4.97
CA LEU A 275 11.07 -9.40 5.77
C LEU A 275 9.77 -10.00 6.31
N ASN A 276 9.46 -9.82 7.60
CA ASN A 276 8.21 -10.31 8.16
C ASN A 276 7.09 -9.28 7.91
N VAL A 277 6.36 -9.46 6.82
CA VAL A 277 5.21 -8.61 6.48
C VAL A 277 3.97 -9.12 7.22
N ARG A 278 3.43 -8.27 8.10
CA ARG A 278 2.23 -8.60 8.89
C ARG A 278 0.97 -8.35 8.05
N GLY A 279 0.15 -9.39 7.92
CA GLY A 279 -1.18 -9.30 7.30
C GLY A 279 -1.20 -9.16 5.77
N LEU A 280 -2.36 -8.81 5.24
CA LEU A 280 -2.62 -8.56 3.81
C LEU A 280 -3.64 -7.43 3.69
N PRO A 281 -3.26 -6.15 3.89
CA PRO A 281 -4.15 -5.04 3.61
C PRO A 281 -4.42 -4.98 2.10
N VAL A 282 -5.67 -5.11 1.69
CA VAL A 282 -6.11 -4.97 0.29
C VAL A 282 -6.93 -3.70 0.18
N ALA A 283 -6.53 -2.82 -0.74
CA ALA A 283 -7.29 -1.63 -1.09
C ALA A 283 -8.40 -2.00 -2.08
N CYS A 284 -9.60 -1.50 -1.81
CA CYS A 284 -10.76 -1.61 -2.69
C CYS A 284 -11.33 -0.21 -2.88
N THR A 285 -11.40 0.25 -4.13
CA THR A 285 -11.98 1.53 -4.51
C THR A 285 -13.30 1.33 -5.22
N ALA A 286 -14.30 2.12 -4.86
CA ALA A 286 -15.60 2.18 -5.51
C ALA A 286 -15.97 3.63 -5.82
N ALA A 287 -16.52 3.87 -7.00
CA ALA A 287 -17.03 5.16 -7.42
C ALA A 287 -18.55 5.16 -7.40
N VAL A 288 -19.14 6.29 -7.00
CA VAL A 288 -20.59 6.48 -7.04
C VAL A 288 -20.95 7.26 -8.29
N PHE A 289 -21.77 6.62 -9.13
CA PHE A 289 -22.35 7.25 -10.30
C PHE A 289 -23.77 7.72 -9.97
N GLU A 290 -24.00 9.03 -10.08
CA GLU A 290 -25.30 9.65 -9.88
C GLU A 290 -26.01 9.91 -11.21
N GLU A 291 -27.31 9.64 -11.23
CA GLU A 291 -28.20 10.11 -12.28
C GLU A 291 -28.30 11.65 -12.20
N LYS A 292 -27.51 12.36 -13.01
CA LYS A 292 -27.77 13.78 -13.27
C LYS A 292 -28.96 13.86 -14.21
N GLU A 293 -30.08 14.35 -13.71
CA GLU A 293 -31.16 14.80 -14.58
C GLU A 293 -30.61 15.87 -15.51
N LEU A 294 -30.62 15.56 -16.81
CA LEU A 294 -30.29 16.51 -17.85
C LEU A 294 -31.47 17.48 -18.01
N GLY A 295 -31.65 18.37 -17.03
CA GLY A 295 -32.55 19.52 -17.08
C GLY A 295 -34.02 19.24 -16.80
N GLU A 296 -34.46 19.54 -15.57
CA GLU A 296 -35.58 20.45 -15.32
C GLU A 296 -35.35 21.12 -13.96
N VAL A 297 -35.15 22.44 -13.97
CA VAL A 297 -35.16 23.26 -12.75
C VAL A 297 -36.62 23.33 -12.30
N GLY A 298 -37.04 22.35 -11.50
CA GLY A 298 -38.42 22.21 -11.07
C GLY A 298 -38.53 21.38 -9.80
N THR A 299 -38.48 22.06 -8.66
CA THR A 299 -39.13 21.67 -7.40
C THR A 299 -39.12 20.18 -7.01
N GLY A 300 -38.16 19.79 -6.17
CA GLY A 300 -38.28 18.57 -5.36
C GLY A 300 -36.95 17.87 -5.15
N VAL A 301 -36.54 17.69 -3.90
CA VAL A 301 -35.47 16.76 -3.52
C VAL A 301 -36.01 15.35 -3.75
N VAL A 302 -35.86 14.84 -4.97
CA VAL A 302 -36.05 13.41 -5.26
C VAL A 302 -34.66 12.78 -5.18
N GLU A 303 -34.50 11.77 -4.33
CA GLU A 303 -33.25 11.00 -4.22
C GLU A 303 -32.91 10.42 -5.59
N GLY A 304 -31.95 11.04 -6.29
CA GLY A 304 -31.46 10.54 -7.57
C GLY A 304 -30.97 9.11 -7.42
N ARG A 305 -31.27 8.24 -8.40
CA ARG A 305 -30.74 6.88 -8.40
C ARG A 305 -29.21 6.94 -8.49
N HIS A 306 -28.56 6.18 -7.63
CA HIS A 306 -27.11 6.06 -7.59
C HIS A 306 -26.70 4.62 -7.83
N TRP A 307 -25.58 4.44 -8.51
CA TRP A 307 -24.94 3.13 -8.71
C TRP A 307 -23.56 3.14 -8.08
N LEU A 308 -23.24 2.08 -7.34
CA LEU A 308 -21.89 1.84 -6.86
C LEU A 308 -21.13 1.03 -7.90
N LEU A 309 -20.05 1.60 -8.43
CA LEU A 309 -19.17 0.98 -9.41
C LEU A 309 -17.87 0.57 -8.71
N LEU A 310 -17.66 -0.73 -8.53
CA LEU A 310 -16.41 -1.23 -7.98
C LEU A 310 -15.29 -1.15 -9.01
N ASP A 311 -14.10 -0.76 -8.59
CA ASP A 311 -12.92 -0.70 -9.46
C ASP A 311 -13.21 0.08 -10.77
N PRO A 312 -13.37 1.41 -10.65
CA PRO A 312 -13.72 2.28 -11.78
C PRO A 312 -12.61 2.27 -12.84
N ASP A 313 -13.01 2.28 -14.11
CA ASP A 313 -12.07 2.50 -15.21
C ASP A 313 -11.87 4.00 -15.42
N ARG A 314 -10.95 4.39 -16.31
CA ARG A 314 -10.62 5.80 -16.56
C ARG A 314 -11.84 6.68 -16.91
N LEU A 315 -12.75 6.15 -17.75
CA LEU A 315 -13.99 6.85 -18.09
C LEU A 315 -14.92 6.94 -16.87
N GLU A 316 -15.01 5.84 -16.12
CA GLU A 316 -15.59 5.70 -14.78
C GLU A 316 -15.28 6.89 -13.87
N GLU A 317 -13.98 7.00 -13.62
CA GLU A 317 -13.34 7.95 -12.71
C GLU A 317 -13.54 9.41 -13.13
N THR A 318 -13.60 9.69 -14.44
CA THR A 318 -13.84 11.04 -14.94
C THR A 318 -15.31 11.46 -14.77
N LEU A 319 -16.23 10.50 -14.79
CA LEU A 319 -17.67 10.76 -14.70
C LEU A 319 -18.18 10.84 -13.26
N CYS A 320 -17.60 10.04 -12.37
CA CYS A 320 -17.99 9.99 -10.97
C CYS A 320 -17.32 11.14 -10.19
N ARG A 321 -18.10 11.83 -9.37
CA ARG A 321 -17.60 12.91 -8.49
C ARG A 321 -17.32 12.44 -7.07
N GLU A 322 -17.78 11.25 -6.74
CA GLU A 322 -17.70 10.66 -5.42
C GLU A 322 -17.05 9.28 -5.54
N ALA A 323 -16.05 9.03 -4.71
CA ALA A 323 -15.37 7.75 -4.61
C ALA A 323 -15.04 7.42 -3.16
N ILE A 324 -15.05 6.13 -2.84
CA ILE A 324 -14.62 5.59 -1.56
C ILE A 324 -13.52 4.56 -1.80
N THR A 325 -12.41 4.73 -1.11
CA THR A 325 -11.36 3.73 -1.02
C THR A 325 -11.36 3.18 0.40
N MET A 326 -11.35 1.87 0.53
CA MET A 326 -11.27 1.20 1.82
C MET A 326 -10.20 0.13 1.78
N VAL A 327 -9.42 0.08 2.85
CA VAL A 327 -8.32 -0.89 3.00
C VAL A 327 -8.72 -1.87 4.08
N VAL A 328 -8.86 -3.13 3.69
CA VAL A 328 -9.32 -4.21 4.56
C VAL A 328 -8.23 -5.24 4.72
N ASP A 329 -8.05 -5.72 5.94
CA ASP A 329 -7.16 -6.81 6.29
C ASP A 329 -7.96 -7.87 7.07
N CYS A 330 -8.06 -9.08 6.50
CA CYS A 330 -8.76 -10.21 7.12
C CYS A 330 -7.79 -11.33 7.55
N SER A 331 -6.51 -11.00 7.75
CA SER A 331 -5.48 -12.02 8.04
C SER A 331 -5.67 -12.75 9.36
N ASP A 332 -6.34 -12.10 10.33
CA ASP A 332 -6.59 -12.65 11.67
C ASP A 332 -7.97 -13.33 11.80
N GLY A 333 -8.69 -13.53 10.68
CA GLY A 333 -10.05 -14.09 10.67
C GLY A 333 -11.16 -13.08 10.99
N GLU A 334 -10.82 -11.92 11.56
CA GLU A 334 -11.72 -10.77 11.72
C GLU A 334 -11.43 -9.68 10.69
N THR A 335 -12.49 -9.10 10.10
CA THR A 335 -12.40 -8.02 9.12
C THR A 335 -11.96 -6.72 9.81
N ARG A 336 -10.67 -6.37 9.71
CA ARG A 336 -10.13 -5.12 10.23
C ARG A 336 -10.01 -4.10 9.11
N ILE A 337 -10.74 -2.99 9.25
CA ILE A 337 -10.61 -1.86 8.33
C ILE A 337 -9.45 -1.00 8.81
N LYS A 338 -8.41 -0.88 7.98
CA LYS A 338 -7.19 -0.11 8.31
C LYS A 338 -7.35 1.37 7.95
N SER A 339 -8.01 1.65 6.83
CA SER A 339 -8.23 3.01 6.34
C SER A 339 -9.52 3.08 5.53
N ILE A 340 -10.24 4.20 5.68
CA ILE A 340 -11.40 4.57 4.86
C ILE A 340 -11.16 6.00 4.39
N GLU A 341 -11.17 6.19 3.08
CA GLU A 341 -11.03 7.49 2.45
C GLU A 341 -12.24 7.73 1.56
N LYS A 342 -13.01 8.77 1.90
CA LYS A 342 -14.14 9.24 1.10
C LYS A 342 -13.74 10.53 0.41
N GLN A 343 -13.78 10.52 -0.92
CA GLN A 343 -13.48 11.66 -1.76
C GLN A 343 -14.75 12.16 -2.43
N GLY A 344 -15.12 13.41 -2.14
CA GLY A 344 -16.26 14.08 -2.76
C GLY A 344 -17.65 13.59 -2.36
N GLY A 345 -18.67 14.22 -2.96
CA GLY A 345 -20.10 13.88 -2.92
C GLY A 345 -20.80 13.87 -1.55
N THR A 346 -22.11 13.64 -1.59
CA THR A 346 -22.99 13.56 -0.40
C THR A 346 -23.74 12.23 -0.31
N THR A 347 -23.54 11.33 -1.28
CA THR A 347 -24.42 10.19 -1.50
C THR A 347 -23.97 8.95 -0.71
N ILE A 348 -22.68 8.81 -0.40
CA ILE A 348 -22.22 7.69 0.44
C ILE A 348 -22.66 7.90 1.89
N GLY A 349 -23.75 7.21 2.26
CA GLY A 349 -24.24 7.08 3.63
C GLY A 349 -23.59 5.91 4.39
N ARG A 350 -23.90 5.82 5.69
CA ARG A 350 -23.38 4.77 6.60
C ARG A 350 -23.74 3.35 6.16
N GLU A 351 -24.93 3.17 5.59
CA GLU A 351 -25.41 1.86 5.12
C GLU A 351 -24.62 1.36 3.92
N LEU A 352 -24.33 2.24 2.96
CA LEU A 352 -23.50 1.93 1.79
C LEU A 352 -22.07 1.58 2.21
N ILE A 353 -21.49 2.28 3.19
CA ILE A 353 -20.15 1.97 3.71
C ILE A 353 -20.13 0.56 4.33
N ARG A 354 -21.17 0.19 5.10
CA ARG A 354 -21.29 -1.16 5.67
C ARG A 354 -21.46 -2.22 4.59
N GLY A 355 -22.29 -1.98 3.58
CA GLY A 355 -22.42 -2.87 2.42
C GLY A 355 -21.11 -3.03 1.66
N PHE A 356 -20.37 -1.93 1.49
CA PHE A 356 -19.07 -1.92 0.85
C PHE A 356 -18.02 -2.72 1.63
N ALA A 357 -18.09 -2.76 2.97
CA ALA A 357 -17.20 -3.58 3.80
C ALA A 357 -17.33 -5.08 3.50
N VAL A 358 -18.55 -5.57 3.31
CA VAL A 358 -18.81 -6.96 2.95
C VAL A 358 -18.27 -7.28 1.55
N ILE A 359 -18.39 -6.34 0.61
CA ILE A 359 -17.85 -6.48 -0.74
C ILE A 359 -16.32 -6.50 -0.71
N ALA A 360 -15.70 -5.58 0.03
CA ALA A 360 -14.25 -5.53 0.18
C ALA A 360 -13.69 -6.81 0.82
N GLU A 361 -14.42 -7.44 1.75
CA GLU A 361 -14.04 -8.74 2.32
C GLU A 361 -14.03 -9.86 1.25
N LYS A 362 -15.04 -9.90 0.37
CA LYS A 362 -15.05 -10.85 -0.76
C LYS A 362 -13.86 -10.62 -1.68
N ARG A 363 -13.58 -9.35 -2.00
CA ARG A 363 -12.44 -8.98 -2.84
C ARG A 363 -11.10 -9.34 -2.19
N TRP A 364 -10.98 -9.18 -0.88
CA TRP A 364 -9.78 -9.59 -0.14
C TRP A 364 -9.49 -11.09 -0.33
N LYS A 365 -10.52 -11.95 -0.28
CA LYS A 365 -10.37 -13.41 -0.50
C LYS A 365 -9.90 -13.72 -1.93
N GLU A 366 -10.43 -13.02 -2.93
CA GLU A 366 -9.98 -13.16 -4.33
C GLU A 366 -8.52 -12.77 -4.51
N VAL A 367 -8.13 -11.61 -3.96
CA VAL A 367 -6.75 -11.10 -4.04
C VAL A 367 -5.79 -12.00 -3.28
N GLN A 368 -6.18 -12.49 -2.11
CA GLN A 368 -5.40 -13.48 -1.36
C GLN A 368 -5.17 -14.75 -2.17
N GLY A 369 -6.18 -15.22 -2.92
CA GLY A 369 -6.06 -16.36 -3.82
C GLY A 369 -5.11 -16.11 -4.99
N ALA A 370 -5.11 -14.90 -5.55
CA ALA A 370 -4.25 -14.52 -6.67
C ALA A 370 -2.81 -14.14 -6.27
N MET A 371 -2.55 -13.88 -4.98
CA MET A 371 -1.24 -13.55 -4.42
C MET A 371 -0.51 -14.73 -3.76
N LYS A 372 -1.14 -15.92 -3.72
CA LYS A 372 -0.46 -17.19 -3.43
C LYS A 372 0.29 -17.65 -4.66
#